data_AF-A0A8J2JFL8-F1
#
_entry.id   AF-A0A8J2JFL8-F1
#
_cell.length_a   1.000
_cell.length_b   1.000
_cell.length_c   1.000
_cell.angle_alpha   90.00
_cell.angle_beta   90.00
_cell.angle_gamma   90.00
#
_symmetry.space_group_name_H-M   'P 1'
#
loop_
_entity.id
_entity.type
_entity.pdbx_description
1 polymer ?
#
loop_
_entity_poly.entity_id
_entity_poly.type
_entity_poly.pdbx_seq_one_letter_code
_entity_poly.pdbx_strand_id
1 'polypeptide(L)'
;MLTATVGWSSLATYFQDTTSYKTIVRRIAWYLRFWSWLREKKPVNHGITVSELVYAENLVLKVVQAESFINKPENLPRGEAVVIDKGLYCVKTRLTKGNDHTQSKLSSTLLPPKHPIVNYIIAEEHQGNCHAGVQVLMSILRERFWLIRARKTIRAVVAKCTRCHRFDVKKLEAIPAPLPLDRIRMASIFEVTGVDLAGPLFLKGGQKAWIVLFTCAVYRALHLEMVTSLSTEAFLLSLRRFVARRGRPGTIYSDNGTNFVGAENVFSRLDWEKIELRGSDGP
;
A
#
# COMPACT_ATOMS: atom_id res chain seq x y z
N MET A 1 3.30 18.76 38.32
CA MET A 1 4.39 18.15 39.12
C MET A 1 5.45 17.51 38.25
N LEU A 2 5.14 16.60 37.31
CA LEU A 2 6.14 16.14 36.31
C LEU A 2 6.72 17.28 35.45
N THR A 3 5.91 18.28 35.08
CA THR A 3 6.37 19.49 34.38
C THR A 3 7.12 20.48 35.29
N ALA A 4 6.91 20.41 36.61
CA ALA A 4 7.42 21.40 37.57
C ALA A 4 8.76 20.99 38.20
N THR A 5 9.08 19.69 38.27
CA THR A 5 10.33 19.20 38.87
C THR A 5 11.44 18.92 37.85
N VAL A 6 11.17 18.98 36.54
CA VAL A 6 12.12 18.51 35.51
C VAL A 6 12.28 19.47 34.32
N GLY A 7 11.66 20.67 34.35
CA GLY A 7 11.85 21.67 33.28
C GLY A 7 11.42 21.17 31.88
N TRP A 8 10.32 20.43 31.78
CA TRP A 8 9.84 19.87 30.52
C TRP A 8 8.91 20.85 29.78
N SER A 9 9.18 21.10 28.50
CA SER A 9 8.33 21.92 27.62
C SER A 9 7.07 21.20 27.13
N SER A 10 7.08 19.87 26.99
CA SER A 10 5.89 19.00 26.75
C SER A 10 6.24 17.51 26.96
N LEU A 11 5.27 16.67 27.35
CA LEU A 11 5.46 15.20 27.32
C LEU A 11 5.77 14.69 25.91
N ALA A 12 5.27 15.35 24.87
CA ALA A 12 5.50 14.96 23.49
C ALA A 12 6.96 15.15 23.06
N THR A 13 7.69 16.08 23.66
CA THR A 13 9.12 16.30 23.35
C THR A 13 10.03 15.26 24.02
N TYR A 14 9.63 14.76 25.19
CA TYR A 14 10.40 13.75 25.91
C TYR A 14 10.28 12.35 25.27
N PHE A 15 9.12 12.04 24.70
CA PHE A 15 8.82 10.73 24.09
C PHE A 15 8.85 10.75 22.55
N GLN A 16 9.62 11.66 21.95
CA GLN A 16 9.77 11.74 20.48
C GLN A 16 10.34 10.46 19.88
N ASP A 17 11.11 9.70 20.65
CA ASP A 17 11.71 8.42 20.30
C ASP A 17 10.70 7.26 20.26
N THR A 18 9.48 7.47 20.78
CA THR A 18 8.45 6.44 20.85
C THR A 18 7.26 6.74 19.97
N THR A 19 6.73 5.69 19.35
CA THR A 19 5.54 5.72 18.49
C THR A 19 4.34 4.99 19.11
N SER A 20 4.47 4.53 20.36
CA SER A 20 3.51 3.65 21.05
C SER A 20 3.03 4.29 22.36
N TYR A 21 1.72 4.51 22.45
CA TYR A 21 1.05 4.99 23.65
C TYR A 21 1.24 4.04 24.84
N LYS A 22 1.06 2.73 24.66
CA LYS A 22 1.28 1.73 25.73
C LYS A 22 2.71 1.75 26.25
N THR A 23 3.69 1.99 25.37
CA THR A 23 5.10 2.10 25.76
C THR A 23 5.35 3.34 26.60
N ILE A 24 4.77 4.49 26.21
CA ILE A 24 4.85 5.73 26.99
C ILE A 24 4.28 5.52 28.40
N VAL A 25 3.09 4.93 28.52
CA VAL A 25 2.45 4.65 29.82
C VAL A 25 3.32 3.73 30.68
N ARG A 26 3.89 2.65 30.10
CA ARG A 26 4.78 1.74 30.83
C ARG A 26 6.07 2.41 31.31
N ARG A 27 6.70 3.24 30.48
CA ARG A 27 7.89 4.00 30.86
C ARG A 27 7.59 4.93 32.03
N ILE A 28 6.48 5.68 31.96
CA ILE A 28 6.04 6.56 33.05
C ILE A 28 5.73 5.78 34.32
N ALA A 29 5.10 4.61 34.22
CA ALA A 29 4.87 3.76 35.39
C ALA A 29 6.19 3.34 36.06
N TRP A 30 7.21 2.95 35.27
CA TRP A 30 8.56 2.67 35.79
C TRP A 30 9.21 3.89 36.44
N TYR A 31 9.12 5.07 35.83
CA TYR A 31 9.66 6.30 36.41
C TYR A 31 9.00 6.65 37.75
N LEU A 32 7.67 6.56 37.84
CA LEU A 32 6.92 6.84 39.06
C LEU A 32 7.24 5.85 40.18
N ARG A 33 7.40 4.57 39.84
CA ARG A 33 7.81 3.52 40.77
C ARG A 33 9.22 3.76 41.30
N PHE A 34 10.17 4.08 40.42
CA PHE A 34 11.53 4.43 40.81
C PHE A 34 11.54 5.64 41.76
N TRP A 35 10.74 6.65 41.45
CA TRP A 35 10.60 7.83 42.31
C TRP A 35 9.98 7.52 43.68
N SER A 36 8.96 6.66 43.73
CA SER A 36 8.39 6.16 44.99
C SER A 36 9.42 5.38 45.82
N TRP A 37 10.22 4.54 45.16
CA TRP A 37 11.32 3.81 45.80
C TRP A 37 12.37 4.75 46.40
N LEU A 38 12.76 5.82 45.70
CA LEU A 38 13.68 6.84 46.25
C LEU A 38 13.15 7.50 47.54
N ARG A 39 11.83 7.64 47.66
CA ARG A 39 11.19 8.27 48.83
C ARG A 39 10.94 7.29 49.99
N GLU A 40 10.40 6.13 49.69
CA GLU A 40 9.89 5.20 50.71
C GLU A 40 10.85 4.03 51.00
N LYS A 41 11.86 3.79 50.16
CA LYS A 41 12.82 2.68 50.23
C LYS A 41 12.19 1.28 50.40
N LYS A 42 10.92 1.11 50.05
CA LYS A 42 10.20 -0.17 50.16
C LYS A 42 10.66 -1.16 49.07
N PRO A 43 10.73 -2.46 49.37
CA PRO A 43 11.05 -3.47 48.38
C PRO A 43 10.01 -3.48 47.26
N VAL A 44 10.48 -3.52 46.02
CA VAL A 44 9.63 -3.45 44.83
C VAL A 44 9.46 -4.85 44.27
N ASN A 45 8.20 -5.31 44.18
CA ASN A 45 7.87 -6.60 43.57
C ASN A 45 8.27 -6.66 42.09
N HIS A 46 8.51 -7.86 41.57
CA HIS A 46 8.82 -8.08 40.15
C HIS A 46 7.61 -7.76 39.26
N GLY A 47 7.77 -6.82 38.32
CA GLY A 47 6.74 -6.42 37.34
C GLY A 47 5.86 -5.23 37.77
N ILE A 48 5.42 -4.42 36.80
CA ILE A 48 4.51 -3.28 37.03
C ILE A 48 3.09 -3.79 37.31
N THR A 49 2.44 -3.26 38.34
CA THR A 49 1.05 -3.59 38.69
C THR A 49 0.04 -2.82 37.82
N VAL A 50 -1.19 -3.35 37.71
CA VAL A 50 -2.26 -2.69 36.96
C VAL A 50 -2.59 -1.31 37.54
N SER A 51 -2.60 -1.16 38.87
CA SER A 51 -2.87 0.13 39.52
C SER A 51 -1.83 1.19 39.18
N GLU A 52 -0.55 0.82 39.07
CA GLU A 52 0.51 1.74 38.62
C GLU A 52 0.37 2.11 37.14
N LEU A 53 -0.03 1.17 36.27
CA LEU A 53 -0.32 1.48 34.88
C LEU A 53 -1.50 2.44 34.75
N VAL A 54 -2.58 2.21 35.50
CA VAL A 54 -3.75 3.10 35.52
C VAL A 54 -3.38 4.48 36.06
N TYR A 55 -2.55 4.56 37.10
CA TYR A 55 -2.08 5.84 37.63
C TYR A 55 -1.19 6.58 36.63
N ALA A 56 -0.25 5.89 35.98
CA ALA A 56 0.60 6.45 34.93
C ALA A 56 -0.23 6.91 33.73
N GLU A 57 -1.22 6.13 33.31
CA GLU A 57 -2.13 6.48 32.22
C GLU A 57 -2.90 7.77 32.53
N ASN A 58 -3.52 7.84 33.70
CA ASN A 58 -4.24 9.04 34.14
C ASN A 58 -3.34 10.27 34.19
N LEU A 59 -2.07 10.10 34.61
CA LEU A 59 -1.11 11.19 34.65
C LEU A 59 -0.74 11.69 33.24
N VAL A 60 -0.53 10.77 32.29
CA VAL A 60 -0.32 11.12 30.87
C VAL A 60 -1.49 11.92 30.33
N LEU A 61 -2.71 11.41 30.53
CA LEU A 61 -3.93 12.05 30.04
C LEU A 61 -4.13 13.43 30.68
N LYS A 62 -3.81 13.59 31.96
CA LYS A 62 -3.85 14.89 32.65
C LYS A 62 -2.90 15.88 32.01
N VAL A 63 -1.70 15.46 31.64
CA VAL A 63 -0.72 16.33 30.98
C VAL A 63 -1.17 16.67 29.56
N VAL A 64 -1.70 15.72 28.79
CA VAL A 64 -2.27 15.99 27.44
C VAL A 64 -3.37 17.05 27.52
N GLN A 65 -4.28 16.91 28.50
CA GLN A 65 -5.35 17.87 28.75
C GLN A 65 -4.80 19.20 29.26
N ALA A 66 -3.80 19.18 30.13
CA ALA A 66 -3.14 20.38 30.62
C ALA A 66 -2.54 21.19 29.47
N GLU A 67 -1.72 20.56 28.62
CA GLU A 67 -1.07 21.21 27.48
C GLU A 67 -2.07 21.75 26.44
N SER A 68 -3.24 21.11 26.31
CA SER A 68 -4.21 21.43 25.25
C SER A 68 -5.38 22.33 25.69
N PHE A 69 -5.71 22.32 26.98
CA PHE A 69 -6.89 23.00 27.53
C PHE A 69 -6.57 24.04 28.62
N ILE A 70 -5.40 24.00 29.27
CA ILE A 70 -5.02 25.06 30.23
C ILE A 70 -4.78 26.38 29.48
N ASN A 71 -5.35 27.46 30.04
CA ASN A 71 -5.38 28.83 29.52
C ASN A 71 -6.29 29.12 28.31
N LYS A 72 -7.14 28.17 27.87
CA LYS A 72 -8.13 28.39 26.79
C LYS A 72 -9.46 27.67 27.04
N PRO A 73 -10.30 28.13 27.99
CA PRO A 73 -11.60 27.52 28.26
C PRO A 73 -12.53 27.58 27.03
N GLU A 74 -12.32 28.50 26.08
CA GLU A 74 -13.04 28.49 24.79
C GLU A 74 -12.79 27.26 23.92
N ASN A 75 -11.73 26.49 24.16
CA ASN A 75 -11.42 25.27 23.42
C ASN A 75 -12.17 24.03 23.92
N LEU A 76 -12.87 24.13 25.07
CA LEU A 76 -13.76 23.08 25.53
C LEU A 76 -15.01 23.04 24.63
N PRO A 77 -15.52 21.85 24.28
CA PRO A 77 -16.70 21.73 23.45
C PRO A 77 -17.92 22.38 24.13
N ARG A 78 -18.48 23.42 23.50
CA ARG A 78 -19.72 24.07 23.97
C ARG A 78 -20.91 23.14 23.77
N GLY A 79 -21.69 22.88 24.82
CA GLY A 79 -22.91 22.07 24.77
C GLY A 79 -22.75 20.60 25.18
N GLU A 80 -21.54 20.16 25.52
CA GLU A 80 -21.31 18.83 26.12
C GLU A 80 -21.26 18.95 27.64
N ALA A 81 -21.81 17.96 28.36
CA ALA A 81 -21.74 17.88 29.81
C ALA A 81 -20.33 17.46 30.24
N VAL A 82 -19.37 18.38 30.13
CA VAL A 82 -17.99 18.19 30.57
C VAL A 82 -17.95 18.25 32.10
N VAL A 83 -17.35 17.24 32.70
CA VAL A 83 -17.23 17.07 34.15
C VAL A 83 -15.80 16.72 34.47
N ILE A 84 -15.32 17.16 35.64
CA ILE A 84 -14.00 16.79 36.11
C ILE A 84 -14.15 15.52 36.96
N ASP A 85 -13.58 14.42 36.50
CA ASP A 85 -13.48 13.17 37.27
C ASP A 85 -12.00 12.84 37.51
N LYS A 86 -11.63 12.61 38.78
CA LYS A 86 -10.24 12.34 39.20
C LYS A 86 -9.20 13.33 38.66
N GLY A 87 -9.61 14.57 38.37
CA GLY A 87 -8.77 15.63 37.79
C GLY A 87 -8.57 15.54 36.28
N LEU A 88 -9.39 14.77 35.55
CA LEU A 88 -9.48 14.73 34.10
C LEU A 88 -10.78 15.35 33.64
N TYR A 89 -10.76 16.10 32.54
CA TYR A 89 -11.96 16.49 31.82
C TYR A 89 -12.56 15.26 31.14
N CYS A 90 -13.80 14.93 31.48
CA CYS A 90 -14.54 13.82 30.93
C CYS A 90 -15.89 14.30 30.42
N VAL A 91 -16.42 13.66 29.38
CA VAL A 91 -17.78 13.91 28.90
C VAL A 91 -18.70 12.86 29.51
N LYS A 92 -19.71 13.31 30.27
CA LYS A 92 -20.74 12.40 30.79
C LYS A 92 -21.61 11.90 29.65
N THR A 93 -21.74 10.59 29.54
CA THR A 93 -22.68 9.98 28.61
C THR A 93 -24.08 9.96 29.24
N ARG A 94 -25.12 9.83 28.41
CA ARG A 94 -26.51 9.67 28.90
C ARG A 94 -26.79 8.27 29.47
N LEU A 95 -25.79 7.39 29.48
CA LEU A 95 -25.89 5.99 29.93
C LEU A 95 -25.77 5.86 31.45
N THR A 96 -26.43 6.73 32.21
CA THR A 96 -26.24 6.84 33.67
C THR A 96 -26.95 5.76 34.49
N LYS A 97 -27.84 4.97 33.87
CA LYS A 97 -28.70 3.96 34.54
C LYS A 97 -28.39 2.52 34.14
N GLY A 98 -27.32 2.27 33.37
CA GLY A 98 -26.94 0.92 32.95
C GLY A 98 -26.27 0.14 34.08
N ASN A 99 -26.58 -1.15 34.22
CA ASN A 99 -25.97 -2.08 35.19
C ASN A 99 -24.52 -2.47 34.83
N ASP A 100 -24.01 -2.01 33.68
CA ASP A 100 -22.67 -2.31 33.20
C ASP A 100 -21.70 -1.25 33.74
N HIS A 101 -21.30 -1.42 35.01
CA HIS A 101 -20.62 -0.42 35.85
C HIS A 101 -19.14 -0.15 35.51
N THR A 102 -18.68 -0.40 34.28
CA THR A 102 -17.33 0.02 33.91
C THR A 102 -17.27 1.56 33.80
N GLN A 103 -16.46 2.19 34.66
CA GLN A 103 -16.31 3.66 34.73
C GLN A 103 -16.04 4.31 33.35
N SER A 104 -15.42 3.60 32.41
CA SER A 104 -15.14 4.12 31.07
C SER A 104 -16.39 4.35 30.20
N LYS A 105 -17.48 3.59 30.41
CA LYS A 105 -18.75 3.74 29.66
C LYS A 105 -19.62 4.90 30.17
N LEU A 106 -19.46 5.25 31.45
CA LEU A 106 -20.21 6.32 32.12
C LEU A 106 -19.64 7.71 31.82
N SER A 107 -18.32 7.81 31.68
CA SER A 107 -17.62 9.06 31.39
C SER A 107 -16.40 8.79 30.52
N SER A 108 -16.38 9.38 29.34
CA SER A 108 -15.26 9.23 28.39
C SER A 108 -14.29 10.39 28.54
N THR A 109 -12.99 10.12 28.66
CA THR A 109 -11.97 11.15 28.84
C THR A 109 -11.87 12.03 27.60
N LEU A 110 -11.98 13.34 27.76
CA LEU A 110 -11.94 14.30 26.66
C LEU A 110 -10.52 14.41 26.09
N LEU A 111 -10.36 14.21 24.79
CA LEU A 111 -9.07 14.29 24.11
C LEU A 111 -9.04 15.38 23.03
N PRO A 112 -7.94 16.15 22.94
CA PRO A 112 -7.76 17.17 21.93
C PRO A 112 -7.56 16.57 20.53
N PRO A 113 -7.90 17.30 19.45
CA PRO A 113 -7.78 16.79 18.09
C PRO A 113 -6.34 16.77 17.56
N LYS A 114 -5.45 17.60 18.11
CA LYS A 114 -4.09 17.83 17.59
C LYS A 114 -3.07 17.61 18.70
N HIS A 115 -2.84 16.37 19.09
CA HIS A 115 -1.81 16.02 20.06
C HIS A 115 -1.09 14.72 19.65
N PRO A 116 0.25 14.65 19.70
CA PRO A 116 1.00 13.45 19.29
C PRO A 116 0.56 12.17 19.99
N ILE A 117 0.37 12.21 21.31
CA ILE A 117 -0.15 11.08 22.09
C ILE A 117 -1.52 10.60 21.58
N VAL A 118 -2.43 11.51 21.19
CA VAL A 118 -3.73 11.12 20.63
C VAL A 118 -3.56 10.38 19.29
N ASN A 119 -2.59 10.80 18.46
CA ASN A 119 -2.27 10.07 17.24
C ASN A 119 -1.74 8.67 17.53
N TYR A 120 -0.92 8.49 18.57
CA TYR A 120 -0.43 7.17 18.99
C TYR A 120 -1.54 6.27 19.52
N ILE A 121 -2.49 6.81 20.29
CA ILE A 121 -3.68 6.06 20.72
C ILE A 121 -4.46 5.56 19.50
N ILE A 122 -4.76 6.44 18.54
CA ILE A 122 -5.50 6.07 17.32
C ILE A 122 -4.71 5.05 16.50
N ALA A 123 -3.41 5.22 16.35
CA ALA A 123 -2.56 4.34 15.55
C ALA A 123 -2.45 2.93 16.17
N GLU A 124 -2.32 2.84 17.50
CA GLU A 124 -2.32 1.56 18.21
C GLU A 124 -3.66 0.84 18.07
N GLU A 125 -4.79 1.54 18.24
CA GLU A 125 -6.12 0.93 18.07
C GLU A 125 -6.36 0.53 16.61
N HIS A 126 -5.91 1.32 15.64
CA HIS A 126 -5.97 0.98 14.22
C HIS A 126 -5.22 -0.32 13.92
N GLN A 127 -3.97 -0.44 14.39
CA GLN A 127 -3.14 -1.62 14.13
C GLN A 127 -3.59 -2.84 14.94
N GLY A 128 -3.95 -2.64 16.21
CA GLY A 128 -4.41 -3.69 17.13
C GLY A 128 -5.73 -4.32 16.71
N ASN A 129 -6.61 -3.56 16.04
CA ASN A 129 -7.87 -4.05 15.49
C ASN A 129 -7.78 -4.36 13.99
N CYS A 130 -6.67 -4.97 13.56
CA CYS A 130 -6.47 -5.46 12.19
C CYS A 130 -6.68 -4.41 11.09
N HIS A 131 -6.14 -3.20 11.27
CA HIS A 131 -6.30 -2.07 10.35
C HIS A 131 -7.75 -1.59 10.19
N ALA A 132 -8.50 -1.58 11.30
CA ALA A 132 -9.88 -1.12 11.35
C ALA A 132 -10.07 0.24 10.68
N GLY A 133 -11.17 0.36 9.91
CA GLY A 133 -11.55 1.60 9.24
C GLY A 133 -12.00 2.70 10.21
N VAL A 134 -12.16 3.92 9.69
CA VAL A 134 -12.46 5.12 10.48
C VAL A 134 -13.71 4.97 11.36
N GLN A 135 -14.78 4.36 10.84
CA GLN A 135 -16.03 4.22 11.57
C GLN A 135 -15.92 3.24 12.75
N VAL A 136 -15.24 2.11 12.56
CA VAL A 136 -15.01 1.12 13.62
C VAL A 136 -14.12 1.72 14.70
N LEU A 137 -13.05 2.41 14.31
CA LEU A 137 -12.18 3.09 15.26
C LEU A 137 -12.88 4.17 16.07
N MET A 138 -13.81 4.90 15.45
CA MET A 138 -14.64 5.86 16.19
C MET A 138 -15.46 5.17 17.29
N SER A 139 -16.03 3.99 17.02
CA SER A 139 -16.80 3.25 18.02
C SER A 139 -15.92 2.74 19.15
N ILE A 140 -14.78 2.10 18.83
CA ILE A 140 -13.83 1.55 19.81
C ILE A 140 -13.28 2.66 20.70
N LEU A 141 -12.79 3.76 20.10
CA LEU A 141 -12.24 4.87 20.87
C LEU A 141 -13.29 5.52 21.77
N ARG A 142 -14.57 5.54 21.38
CA ARG A 142 -15.66 6.15 22.15
C ARG A 142 -16.00 5.39 23.43
N GLU A 143 -15.58 4.15 23.58
CA GLU A 143 -15.74 3.38 24.82
C GLU A 143 -14.90 3.92 25.98
N ARG A 144 -13.85 4.69 25.69
CA ARG A 144 -12.90 5.22 26.68
C ARG A 144 -12.65 6.72 26.53
N PHE A 145 -12.70 7.24 25.31
CA PHE A 145 -12.24 8.59 24.98
C PHE A 145 -13.29 9.37 24.17
N TRP A 146 -13.46 10.63 24.52
CA TRP A 146 -14.23 11.59 23.73
C TRP A 146 -13.29 12.46 22.91
N LEU A 147 -13.03 12.10 21.65
CA LEU A 147 -12.13 12.85 20.78
C LEU A 147 -12.87 14.04 20.13
N ILE A 148 -12.40 15.25 20.37
CA ILE A 148 -12.88 16.43 19.65
C ILE A 148 -12.54 16.26 18.15
N ARG A 149 -13.52 16.49 17.26
CA ARG A 149 -13.37 16.28 15.80
C ARG A 149 -12.86 14.87 15.43
N ALA A 150 -13.26 13.85 16.19
CA ALA A 150 -12.82 12.44 16.09
C ALA A 150 -12.61 11.95 14.65
N ARG A 151 -13.64 12.05 13.80
CA ARG A 151 -13.59 11.56 12.41
C ARG A 151 -12.43 12.15 11.61
N LYS A 152 -12.20 13.47 11.74
CA LYS A 152 -11.13 14.17 11.01
C LYS A 152 -9.75 13.72 11.49
N THR A 153 -9.58 13.63 12.80
CA THR A 153 -8.31 13.19 13.42
C THR A 153 -8.00 11.74 13.06
N ILE A 154 -8.97 10.84 13.21
CA ILE A 154 -8.81 9.42 12.89
C ILE A 154 -8.48 9.22 11.41
N ARG A 155 -9.21 9.88 10.51
CA ARG A 155 -8.90 9.83 9.07
C ARG A 155 -7.48 10.27 8.75
N ALA A 156 -7.00 11.33 9.41
CA ALA A 156 -5.64 11.83 9.21
C ALA A 156 -4.55 10.84 9.68
N VAL A 157 -4.82 10.07 10.74
CA VAL A 157 -3.91 9.03 11.23
C VAL A 157 -3.94 7.80 10.31
N VAL A 158 -5.13 7.32 9.94
CA VAL A 158 -5.30 6.15 9.06
C VAL A 158 -4.68 6.40 7.68
N ALA A 159 -4.82 7.61 7.13
CA ALA A 159 -4.21 7.98 5.84
C ALA A 159 -2.67 7.90 5.84
N LYS A 160 -2.02 7.99 7.00
CA LYS A 160 -0.56 7.84 7.15
C LYS A 160 -0.13 6.38 7.34
N CYS A 161 -1.07 5.44 7.47
CA CYS A 161 -0.74 4.03 7.60
C CYS A 161 -0.23 3.48 6.26
N THR A 162 1.05 3.12 6.21
CA THR A 162 1.71 2.57 5.01
C THR A 162 1.05 1.29 4.50
N ARG A 163 0.61 0.41 5.42
CA ARG A 163 -0.08 -0.83 5.06
C ARG A 163 -1.42 -0.55 4.39
N CYS A 164 -2.27 0.30 4.98
CA CYS A 164 -3.54 0.70 4.36
C CYS A 164 -3.31 1.41 3.04
N HIS A 165 -2.37 2.36 2.99
CA HIS A 165 -2.04 3.10 1.78
C HIS A 165 -1.65 2.17 0.63
N ARG A 166 -0.82 1.15 0.90
CA ARG A 166 -0.40 0.15 -0.10
C ARG A 166 -1.58 -0.62 -0.69
N PHE A 167 -2.60 -0.95 0.11
CA PHE A 167 -3.79 -1.66 -0.35
C PHE A 167 -4.83 -0.75 -1.02
N ASP A 168 -4.78 0.56 -0.74
CA ASP A 168 -5.72 1.57 -1.28
C ASP A 168 -5.22 2.23 -2.58
N VAL A 169 -4.00 1.90 -3.04
CA VAL A 169 -3.47 2.43 -4.31
C VAL A 169 -4.37 1.99 -5.47
N LYS A 170 -5.02 2.95 -6.12
CA LYS A 170 -5.80 2.71 -7.33
C LYS A 170 -4.89 2.22 -8.45
N LYS A 171 -5.38 1.27 -9.25
CA LYS A 171 -4.70 0.85 -10.49
C LYS A 171 -4.53 2.08 -11.38
N LEU A 172 -3.35 2.19 -12.02
CA LEU A 172 -3.14 3.22 -13.05
C LEU A 172 -4.16 2.98 -14.17
N GLU A 173 -5.10 3.91 -14.33
CA GLU A 173 -6.04 3.90 -15.45
C GLU A 173 -5.25 4.27 -16.71
N ALA A 174 -4.88 3.27 -17.51
CA ALA A 174 -4.23 3.50 -18.79
C ALA A 174 -5.23 4.14 -19.75
N ILE A 175 -4.92 5.35 -20.24
CA ILE A 175 -5.67 5.96 -21.34
C ILE A 175 -5.46 5.08 -22.57
N PRO A 176 -6.51 4.56 -23.23
CA PRO A 176 -6.36 3.72 -24.41
C PRO A 176 -5.69 4.53 -25.53
N ALA A 177 -4.54 4.04 -26.00
CA ALA A 177 -3.83 4.65 -27.11
C ALA A 177 -4.59 4.39 -28.44
N PRO A 178 -4.53 5.32 -29.41
CA PRO A 178 -5.05 5.07 -30.74
C PRO A 178 -4.33 3.88 -31.39
N LEU A 179 -5.04 3.10 -32.19
CA LEU A 179 -4.44 1.98 -32.92
C LEU A 179 -3.45 2.51 -33.97
N PRO A 180 -2.32 1.82 -34.20
CA PRO A 180 -1.37 2.20 -35.24
C PRO A 180 -2.00 2.04 -36.63
N LEU A 181 -1.57 2.89 -37.58
CA LEU A 181 -2.08 2.88 -38.96
C LEU A 181 -1.97 1.50 -39.62
N ASP A 182 -0.94 0.73 -39.31
CA ASP A 182 -0.70 -0.60 -39.88
C ASP A 182 -1.71 -1.67 -39.40
N ARG A 183 -2.60 -1.33 -38.45
CA ARG A 183 -3.78 -2.16 -38.10
C ARG A 183 -5.07 -1.71 -38.78
N ILE A 184 -5.12 -0.51 -39.36
CA ILE A 184 -6.37 0.12 -39.81
C ILE A 184 -6.38 0.35 -41.33
N ARG A 185 -5.21 0.58 -41.94
CA ARG A 185 -5.12 0.82 -43.39
C ARG A 185 -5.61 -0.40 -44.17
N MET A 186 -6.23 -0.16 -45.33
CA MET A 186 -6.44 -1.22 -46.30
C MET A 186 -5.09 -1.68 -46.82
N ALA A 187 -4.78 -2.95 -46.60
CA ALA A 187 -3.55 -3.61 -47.03
C ALA A 187 -3.91 -5.01 -47.53
N SER A 188 -3.04 -5.61 -48.34
CA SER A 188 -3.22 -7.00 -48.77
C SER A 188 -3.09 -7.98 -47.60
N ILE A 189 -3.69 -9.17 -47.73
CA ILE A 189 -3.62 -10.19 -46.68
C ILE A 189 -2.14 -10.53 -46.42
N PHE A 190 -1.72 -10.52 -45.16
CA PHE A 190 -0.34 -10.73 -44.71
C PHE A 190 0.69 -9.65 -45.12
N GLU A 191 0.27 -8.51 -45.67
CA GLU A 191 1.19 -7.40 -45.95
C GLU A 191 1.86 -6.87 -44.69
N VAL A 192 1.04 -6.66 -43.65
CA VAL A 192 1.48 -6.35 -42.30
C VAL A 192 1.24 -7.59 -41.45
N THR A 193 2.32 -8.24 -41.06
CA THR A 193 2.29 -9.52 -40.34
C THR A 193 2.92 -9.39 -38.96
N GLY A 194 2.21 -9.79 -37.91
CA GLY A 194 2.79 -10.05 -36.60
C GLY A 194 3.25 -11.50 -36.51
N VAL A 195 4.42 -11.73 -35.93
CA VAL A 195 5.01 -13.05 -35.72
C VAL A 195 5.22 -13.31 -34.24
N ASP A 196 4.84 -14.51 -33.81
CA ASP A 196 5.04 -15.00 -32.45
C ASP A 196 5.36 -16.50 -32.46
N LEU A 197 5.86 -17.04 -31.35
CA LEU A 197 6.02 -18.49 -31.15
C LEU A 197 5.22 -18.99 -29.96
N ALA A 198 4.40 -20.00 -30.19
CA ALA A 198 3.74 -20.76 -29.14
C ALA A 198 4.49 -22.07 -28.87
N GLY A 199 4.63 -22.44 -27.60
CA GLY A 199 5.15 -23.75 -27.20
C GLY A 199 5.85 -23.72 -25.83
N PRO A 200 6.58 -24.81 -25.49
CA PRO A 200 6.74 -26.00 -26.30
C PRO A 200 5.50 -26.91 -26.29
N LEU A 201 5.18 -27.49 -27.45
CA LEU A 201 4.39 -28.70 -27.59
C LEU A 201 5.30 -29.92 -27.50
N PHE A 202 4.76 -31.05 -27.07
CA PHE A 202 5.49 -32.31 -26.98
C PHE A 202 5.01 -33.29 -28.04
N LEU A 203 5.91 -33.67 -28.93
CA LEU A 203 5.66 -34.70 -29.93
C LEU A 203 5.72 -36.09 -29.31
N LYS A 204 5.15 -37.08 -30.01
CA LYS A 204 5.27 -38.50 -29.62
C LYS A 204 6.77 -38.87 -29.61
N GLY A 205 7.29 -39.28 -28.45
CA GLY A 205 8.72 -39.49 -28.22
C GLY A 205 9.40 -38.40 -27.38
N GLY A 206 8.65 -37.41 -26.86
CA GLY A 206 9.15 -36.44 -25.88
C GLY A 206 9.92 -35.26 -26.47
N GLN A 207 10.05 -35.19 -27.79
CA GLN A 207 10.69 -34.06 -28.46
C GLN A 207 9.84 -32.79 -28.36
N LYS A 208 10.48 -31.65 -28.08
CA LYS A 208 9.82 -30.35 -28.07
C LYS A 208 9.64 -29.82 -29.50
N ALA A 209 8.49 -29.23 -29.75
CA ALA A 209 8.17 -28.47 -30.94
C ALA A 209 7.52 -27.15 -30.57
N TRP A 210 7.59 -26.17 -31.46
CA TRP A 210 6.95 -24.88 -31.33
C TRP A 210 6.17 -24.59 -32.61
N ILE A 211 5.20 -23.70 -32.50
CA ILE A 211 4.43 -23.20 -33.63
C ILE A 211 4.80 -21.74 -33.83
N VAL A 212 5.32 -21.41 -35.01
CA VAL A 212 5.45 -20.02 -35.46
C VAL A 212 4.10 -19.56 -35.95
N LEU A 213 3.57 -18.50 -35.34
CA LEU A 213 2.30 -17.88 -35.69
C LEU A 213 2.59 -16.67 -36.56
N PHE A 214 2.11 -16.69 -37.80
CA PHE A 214 2.06 -15.51 -38.66
C PHE A 214 0.63 -14.98 -38.65
N THR A 215 0.45 -13.76 -38.16
CA THR A 215 -0.84 -13.14 -37.94
C THR A 215 -0.98 -11.88 -38.80
N CYS A 216 -2.02 -11.77 -39.61
CA CYS A 216 -2.27 -10.54 -40.37
C CYS A 216 -2.80 -9.45 -39.43
N ALA A 217 -2.17 -8.27 -39.42
CA ALA A 217 -2.53 -7.17 -38.53
C ALA A 217 -3.93 -6.59 -38.83
N VAL A 218 -4.31 -6.56 -40.12
CA VAL A 218 -5.57 -5.98 -40.62
C VAL A 218 -6.72 -6.98 -40.52
N TYR A 219 -6.57 -8.18 -41.10
CA TYR A 219 -7.66 -9.17 -41.21
C TYR A 219 -7.66 -10.24 -40.11
N ARG A 220 -6.66 -10.26 -39.22
CA ARG A 220 -6.49 -11.31 -38.19
C ARG A 220 -6.43 -12.74 -38.73
N ALA A 221 -6.09 -12.90 -40.01
CA ALA A 221 -5.80 -14.21 -40.61
C ALA A 221 -4.57 -14.84 -39.95
N LEU A 222 -4.60 -16.16 -39.74
CA LEU A 222 -3.53 -16.93 -39.10
C LEU A 222 -2.91 -17.92 -40.09
N HIS A 223 -1.58 -17.98 -40.12
CA HIS A 223 -0.80 -19.03 -40.77
C HIS A 223 0.17 -19.63 -39.75
N LEU A 224 0.19 -20.96 -39.65
CA LEU A 224 0.94 -21.67 -38.63
C LEU A 224 2.03 -22.53 -39.28
N GLU A 225 3.24 -22.46 -38.74
CA GLU A 225 4.36 -23.29 -39.15
C GLU A 225 4.96 -24.01 -37.94
N MET A 226 5.11 -25.33 -38.01
CA MET A 226 5.77 -26.08 -36.93
C MET A 226 7.29 -26.02 -37.08
N VAL A 227 7.99 -25.82 -35.96
CA VAL A 227 9.45 -25.87 -35.86
C VAL A 227 9.88 -26.71 -34.66
N THR A 228 11.00 -27.41 -34.76
CA THR A 228 11.54 -28.25 -33.67
C THR A 228 12.66 -27.57 -32.88
N SER A 229 12.88 -26.28 -33.13
CA SER A 229 13.90 -25.46 -32.45
C SER A 229 13.46 -24.00 -32.42
N LEU A 230 13.91 -23.27 -31.40
CA LEU A 230 13.81 -21.81 -31.27
C LEU A 230 15.02 -21.09 -31.88
N SER A 231 15.78 -21.72 -32.79
CA SER A 231 16.91 -21.07 -33.44
C SER A 231 16.45 -20.09 -34.53
N THR A 232 17.31 -19.11 -34.82
CA THR A 232 17.15 -18.20 -35.95
C THR A 232 16.96 -18.95 -37.28
N GLU A 233 17.74 -20.01 -37.49
CA GLU A 233 17.67 -20.82 -38.71
C GLU A 233 16.31 -21.50 -38.87
N ALA A 234 15.78 -22.09 -37.79
CA ALA A 234 14.46 -22.72 -37.81
C ALA A 234 13.35 -21.71 -38.12
N PHE A 235 13.48 -20.48 -37.61
CA PHE A 235 12.57 -19.37 -37.94
C PHE A 235 12.72 -18.91 -39.39
N LEU A 236 13.94 -18.74 -39.93
CA LEU A 236 14.14 -18.34 -41.32
C LEU A 236 13.56 -19.38 -42.30
N LEU A 237 13.67 -20.67 -41.99
CA LEU A 237 13.06 -21.74 -42.78
C LEU A 237 11.52 -21.69 -42.72
N SER A 238 10.92 -21.36 -41.57
CA SER A 238 9.47 -21.20 -41.48
C SER A 238 8.99 -19.95 -42.21
N LEU A 239 9.72 -18.83 -42.11
CA LEU A 239 9.45 -17.60 -42.85
C LEU A 239 9.51 -17.83 -44.36
N ARG A 240 10.49 -18.59 -44.85
CA ARG A 240 10.59 -18.96 -46.27
C ARG A 240 9.34 -19.73 -46.73
N ARG A 241 8.86 -20.69 -45.94
CA ARG A 241 7.63 -21.46 -46.26
C ARG A 241 6.39 -20.57 -46.24
N PHE A 242 6.31 -19.66 -45.28
CA PHE A 242 5.24 -18.66 -45.20
C PHE A 242 5.23 -17.77 -46.46
N VAL A 243 6.36 -17.18 -46.83
CA VAL A 243 6.49 -16.30 -48.01
C VAL A 243 6.13 -17.04 -49.31
N ALA A 244 6.59 -18.28 -49.46
CA ALA A 244 6.26 -19.09 -50.63
C ALA A 244 4.75 -19.37 -50.78
N ARG A 245 3.99 -19.41 -49.69
CA ARG A 245 2.54 -19.69 -49.70
C ARG A 245 1.66 -18.45 -49.65
N ARG A 246 2.10 -17.38 -48.98
CA ARG A 246 1.30 -16.20 -48.66
C ARG A 246 1.78 -14.92 -49.36
N GLY A 247 2.92 -14.98 -50.04
CA GLY A 247 3.58 -13.81 -50.60
C GLY A 247 4.51 -13.14 -49.60
N ARG A 248 5.31 -12.19 -50.10
CA ARG A 248 6.27 -11.44 -49.29
C ARG A 248 5.54 -10.37 -48.47
N PRO A 249 5.64 -10.37 -47.13
CA PRO A 249 5.08 -9.28 -46.32
C PRO A 249 5.86 -7.98 -46.57
N GLY A 250 5.17 -6.85 -46.47
CA GLY A 250 5.80 -5.53 -46.48
C GLY A 250 6.39 -5.16 -45.12
N THR A 251 5.74 -5.59 -44.03
CA THR A 251 6.22 -5.32 -42.66
C THR A 251 5.98 -6.54 -41.77
N ILE A 252 6.99 -6.90 -40.98
CA ILE A 252 6.91 -7.95 -39.97
C ILE A 252 7.13 -7.32 -38.59
N TYR A 253 6.20 -7.52 -37.67
CA TYR A 253 6.35 -7.19 -36.25
C TYR A 253 6.61 -8.45 -35.45
N SER A 254 7.60 -8.44 -34.56
CA SER A 254 7.86 -9.50 -33.60
C SER A 254 8.14 -8.90 -32.22
N ASP A 255 8.27 -9.74 -31.21
CA ASP A 255 8.95 -9.35 -29.99
C ASP A 255 10.48 -9.38 -30.18
N ASN A 256 11.22 -9.08 -29.11
CA ASN A 256 12.69 -9.12 -29.10
C ASN A 256 13.25 -10.53 -28.81
N GLY A 257 12.52 -11.59 -29.21
CA GLY A 257 13.01 -12.96 -29.15
C GLY A 257 14.34 -13.12 -29.87
N THR A 258 15.26 -13.90 -29.30
CA THR A 258 16.65 -14.02 -29.80
C THR A 258 16.73 -14.58 -31.22
N ASN A 259 15.77 -15.40 -31.61
CA ASN A 259 15.59 -15.92 -32.95
C ASN A 259 15.15 -14.87 -33.96
N PHE A 260 14.31 -13.91 -33.55
CA PHE A 260 13.87 -12.80 -34.40
C PHE A 260 14.98 -11.76 -34.56
N VAL A 261 15.61 -11.37 -33.45
CA VAL A 261 16.79 -10.48 -33.46
C VAL A 261 17.92 -11.10 -34.29
N GLY A 262 18.13 -12.41 -34.18
CA GLY A 262 19.07 -13.12 -35.02
C GLY A 262 18.73 -13.04 -36.51
N ALA A 263 17.45 -13.12 -36.88
CA ALA A 263 17.00 -13.04 -38.27
C ALA A 263 17.16 -11.63 -38.83
N GLU A 264 16.82 -10.60 -38.05
CA GLU A 264 17.06 -9.19 -38.40
C GLU A 264 18.56 -8.95 -38.67
N ASN A 265 19.45 -9.45 -37.81
CA ASN A 265 20.89 -9.35 -38.03
C ASN A 265 21.36 -10.04 -39.31
N VAL A 266 20.74 -11.15 -39.71
CA VAL A 266 21.04 -11.81 -40.99
C VAL A 266 20.57 -10.94 -42.15
N PHE A 267 19.35 -10.40 -42.09
CA PHE A 267 18.80 -9.53 -43.15
C PHE A 267 19.58 -8.23 -43.33
N SER A 268 20.05 -7.62 -42.24
CA SER A 268 20.83 -6.38 -42.28
C SER A 268 22.22 -6.54 -42.90
N ARG A 269 22.73 -7.78 -43.00
CA ARG A 269 24.02 -8.09 -43.64
C ARG A 269 23.88 -8.44 -45.13
N LEU A 270 22.66 -8.56 -45.64
CA LEU A 270 22.43 -8.85 -47.05
C LEU A 270 22.60 -7.58 -47.90
N ASP A 271 23.30 -7.74 -49.00
CA ASP A 271 23.37 -6.73 -50.06
C ASP A 271 22.14 -6.86 -50.95
N TRP A 272 21.11 -6.08 -50.62
CA TRP A 272 19.82 -6.12 -51.32
C TRP A 272 19.92 -5.66 -52.77
N GLU A 273 20.80 -4.70 -53.10
CA GLU A 273 21.00 -4.22 -54.47
C GLU A 273 21.49 -5.36 -55.38
N LYS A 274 22.47 -6.12 -54.90
CA LYS A 274 22.98 -7.29 -55.64
C LYS A 274 21.96 -8.42 -55.77
N ILE A 275 21.07 -8.57 -54.81
CA ILE A 275 20.01 -9.58 -54.82
C ILE A 275 18.90 -9.18 -55.81
N GLU A 276 18.51 -7.91 -55.84
CA GLU A 276 17.50 -7.39 -56.78
C GLU A 276 17.98 -7.44 -58.24
N LEU A 277 19.26 -7.12 -58.49
CA LEU A 277 19.88 -7.27 -59.81
C LEU A 277 19.84 -8.72 -60.32
N ARG A 278 20.07 -9.71 -59.45
CA ARG A 278 20.00 -11.13 -59.82
C ARG A 278 18.58 -11.67 -59.94
N GLY A 279 17.62 -11.07 -59.26
CA GLY A 279 16.21 -11.46 -59.31
C GLY A 279 15.48 -10.92 -60.53
N SER A 280 15.99 -9.83 -61.13
CA SER A 280 15.50 -9.28 -62.40
C SER A 280 16.02 -10.04 -63.63
N ASP A 281 17.09 -10.84 -63.46
CA ASP A 281 17.66 -11.75 -64.48
C ASP A 281 17.03 -13.18 -64.45
N GLY A 282 15.78 -13.32 -64.01
CA GLY A 282 15.04 -14.57 -64.08
C GLY A 282 14.43 -14.84 -65.47
N PRO A 283 14.33 -16.12 -65.91
CA PRO A 283 13.92 -16.52 -67.27
C PRO A 283 12.47 -16.17 -67.66
#